data_AF-A0A6G1DMZ9-F1
#
_entry.id   AF-A0A6G1DMZ9-F1
#
_cell.length_a   1.000
_cell.length_b   1.000
_cell.length_c   1.000
_cell.angle_alpha   90.00
_cell.angle_beta   90.00
_cell.angle_gamma   90.00
#
_symmetry.space_group_name_H-M   'P 1'
#
loop_
_entity.id
_entity.type
_entity.pdbx_description
1 polymer ?
#
loop_
_entity_poly.entity_id
_entity_poly.type
_entity_poly.pdbx_seq_one_letter_code
_entity_poly.pdbx_strand_id
1 'polypeptide(L)'
;MEHCNVAVAGRQKSTNPKVVFVLGATATGKSKLAINLAVRFDGKVINSDKIQVYDGFPVITNKVTEEERAGVAHHLLGGVRPDADFTAENFCREAADAVARVHSSGRLPVVAGGSNTYIEKLVAGGSGGAFLAAYDCLFLWIDVSPDLLR
;
A
#
# COMPACT_ATOMS: atom_id res chain seq x y z
N MET A 1 23.79 16.98 -11.30
CA MET A 1 22.98 16.74 -10.10
C MET A 1 21.66 17.46 -10.31
N GLU A 2 20.70 16.79 -10.94
CA GLU A 2 19.40 17.38 -11.23
C GLU A 2 18.55 17.34 -9.97
N HIS A 3 18.18 18.53 -9.52
CA HIS A 3 17.31 18.73 -8.37
C HIS A 3 15.88 18.31 -8.74
N CYS A 4 15.43 17.19 -8.17
CA CYS A 4 14.02 16.82 -8.22
C CYS A 4 13.23 17.82 -7.37
N ASN A 5 12.54 18.74 -8.04
CA ASN A 5 11.77 19.81 -7.40
C ASN A 5 10.36 19.29 -7.10
N VAL A 6 10.12 18.83 -5.88
CA VAL A 6 8.77 18.46 -5.43
C VAL A 6 8.00 19.76 -5.16
N ALA A 7 7.12 20.15 -6.07
CA ALA A 7 6.19 21.24 -5.87
C ALA A 7 5.14 20.84 -4.83
N VAL A 8 5.27 21.32 -3.59
CA VAL A 8 4.22 21.22 -2.58
C VAL A 8 3.35 22.46 -2.69
N ALA A 9 2.27 22.37 -3.47
CA ALA A 9 1.21 23.37 -3.44
C ALA A 9 0.57 23.37 -2.04
N GLY A 10 0.52 24.53 -1.39
CA GLY A 10 -0.07 24.69 -0.06
C GLY A 10 -1.55 24.28 -0.05
N ARG A 11 -1.84 23.07 0.43
CA ARG A 11 -3.22 22.59 0.64
C ARG A 11 -3.77 23.14 1.96
N GLN A 12 -5.00 23.66 1.93
CA GLN A 12 -5.83 23.77 3.12
C GLN A 12 -5.81 22.44 3.89
N LYS A 13 -5.65 22.49 5.22
CA LYS A 13 -5.68 21.31 6.08
C LYS A 13 -7.03 20.59 5.91
N SER A 14 -7.05 19.51 5.13
CA SER A 14 -8.21 18.63 5.09
C SER A 14 -8.30 17.89 6.43
N THR A 15 -9.50 17.85 7.01
CA THR A 15 -9.81 17.13 8.25
C THR A 15 -9.93 15.62 8.03
N ASN A 16 -9.92 15.18 6.76
CA ASN A 16 -10.05 13.77 6.43
C ASN A 16 -8.80 12.99 6.88
N PRO A 17 -8.98 11.77 7.41
CA PRO A 17 -7.89 10.86 7.73
C PRO A 17 -7.01 10.60 6.51
N LYS A 18 -5.69 10.43 6.75
CA LYS A 18 -4.67 10.34 5.70
C LYS A 18 -4.35 8.90 5.33
N VAL A 19 -4.27 8.59 4.03
CA VAL A 19 -3.78 7.29 3.56
C VAL A 19 -2.62 7.50 2.60
N VAL A 20 -1.53 6.77 2.77
CA VAL A 20 -0.38 6.82 1.86
C VAL A 20 -0.38 5.58 0.97
N PHE A 21 -0.20 5.77 -0.33
CA PHE A 21 -0.06 4.71 -1.33
C PHE A 21 1.38 4.71 -1.85
N VAL A 22 2.04 3.56 -1.81
CA VAL A 22 3.38 3.34 -2.37
C VAL A 22 3.27 2.39 -3.56
N LEU A 23 3.41 2.94 -4.75
CA LEU A 23 3.15 2.29 -6.04
C LEU A 23 4.41 2.24 -6.91
N GLY A 24 4.39 1.43 -7.97
CA GLY A 24 5.50 1.27 -8.90
C GLY A 24 5.75 -0.18 -9.33
N ALA A 25 6.61 -0.36 -10.33
CA ALA A 25 6.93 -1.67 -10.90
C ALA A 25 7.52 -2.65 -9.87
N THR A 26 7.51 -3.95 -10.14
CA THR A 26 8.16 -4.96 -9.30
C THR A 26 9.66 -4.62 -9.14
N ALA A 27 10.24 -4.99 -7.99
CA ALA A 27 11.65 -4.74 -7.65
C ALA A 27 12.09 -3.26 -7.50
N THR A 28 11.17 -2.28 -7.51
CA THR A 28 11.52 -0.86 -7.28
C THR A 28 11.70 -0.46 -5.81
N GLY A 29 11.64 -1.41 -4.86
CA GLY A 29 11.85 -1.12 -3.43
C GLY A 29 10.63 -0.59 -2.66
N LYS A 30 9.41 -0.77 -3.18
CA LYS A 30 8.14 -0.34 -2.55
C LYS A 30 8.00 -0.76 -1.10
N SER A 31 8.22 -2.04 -0.80
CA SER A 31 8.04 -2.59 0.55
C SER A 31 8.98 -1.90 1.55
N LYS A 32 10.25 -1.69 1.16
CA LYS A 32 11.23 -0.96 1.97
C LYS A 32 10.79 0.47 2.26
N LEU A 33 10.28 1.19 1.25
CA LEU A 33 9.76 2.55 1.47
C LEU A 33 8.52 2.53 2.39
N ALA A 34 7.60 1.59 2.18
CA ALA A 34 6.38 1.48 2.98
C ALA A 34 6.68 1.19 4.46
N ILE A 35 7.61 0.27 4.73
CA ILE A 35 8.08 -0.04 6.09
C ILE A 35 8.76 1.18 6.72
N ASN A 36 9.65 1.87 6.01
CA ASN A 36 10.31 3.08 6.53
C ASN A 36 9.30 4.18 6.88
N LEU A 37 8.27 4.38 6.06
CA LEU A 37 7.18 5.31 6.36
C LEU A 37 6.41 4.87 7.61
N ALA A 38 6.07 3.59 7.71
CA ALA A 38 5.36 3.07 8.87
C ALA A 38 6.18 3.19 10.17
N VAL A 39 7.48 2.88 10.15
CA VAL A 39 8.36 3.12 11.30
C VAL A 39 8.40 4.60 11.68
N ARG A 40 8.52 5.50 10.69
CA ARG A 40 8.69 6.93 10.93
C ARG A 40 7.43 7.62 11.48
N PHE A 41 6.25 7.11 11.12
CA PHE A 41 4.96 7.74 11.39
C PHE A 41 4.01 6.87 12.23
N ASP A 42 4.53 5.87 12.95
CA ASP A 42 3.74 4.88 13.70
C ASP A 42 2.60 4.28 12.86
N GLY A 43 2.93 3.89 11.63
CA GLY A 43 2.01 3.35 10.65
C GLY A 43 1.91 1.83 10.64
N LYS A 44 1.04 1.33 9.77
CA LYS A 44 0.93 -0.09 9.43
C LYS A 44 0.84 -0.25 7.93
N VAL A 45 1.41 -1.33 7.41
CA VAL A 45 1.42 -1.61 5.98
C VAL A 45 0.19 -2.44 5.59
N ILE A 46 -0.43 -2.10 4.47
CA ILE A 46 -1.51 -2.86 3.86
C ILE A 46 -1.03 -3.31 2.49
N ASN A 47 -0.80 -4.60 2.32
CA ASN A 47 -0.33 -5.16 1.05
C ASN A 47 -1.41 -5.01 -0.04
N SER A 48 -1.01 -4.54 -1.21
CA SER A 48 -1.83 -4.48 -2.43
C SER A 48 -1.25 -5.28 -3.60
N ASP A 49 -0.35 -6.23 -3.34
CA ASP A 49 0.09 -7.20 -4.34
C ASP A 49 -0.77 -8.47 -4.29
N LYS A 50 -1.45 -8.76 -5.40
CA LYS A 50 -2.39 -9.89 -5.56
C LYS A 50 -1.77 -11.27 -5.38
N ILE A 51 -0.46 -11.41 -5.54
CA ILE A 51 0.24 -12.68 -5.34
C ILE A 51 0.64 -12.83 -3.88
N GLN A 52 1.02 -11.71 -3.23
CA GLN A 52 1.45 -11.72 -1.83
C GLN A 52 0.30 -11.81 -0.82
N VAL A 53 -0.97 -11.65 -1.23
CA VAL A 53 -2.12 -11.88 -0.33
C VAL A 53 -2.23 -13.34 0.13
N TYR A 54 -1.77 -14.28 -0.70
CA TYR A 54 -1.84 -15.71 -0.43
C TYR A 54 -0.75 -16.19 0.52
N ASP A 55 -1.10 -17.10 1.42
CA ASP A 55 -0.18 -17.81 2.31
C ASP A 55 0.83 -18.65 1.52
N GLY A 56 1.98 -18.93 2.14
CA GLY A 56 3.04 -19.74 1.56
C GLY A 56 3.93 -19.01 0.54
N PHE A 57 4.92 -19.74 0.03
CA PHE A 57 5.88 -19.29 -1.00
C PHE A 57 6.51 -17.89 -0.78
N PRO A 58 6.95 -17.52 0.44
CA PRO A 58 7.45 -16.16 0.71
C PRO A 58 8.64 -15.76 -0.16
N VAL A 59 9.55 -16.71 -0.43
CA VAL A 59 10.72 -16.49 -1.31
C VAL A 59 10.30 -16.21 -2.75
N ILE A 60 9.48 -17.08 -3.35
CA ILE A 60 9.09 -16.96 -4.76
C ILE A 60 8.23 -15.72 -5.00
N THR A 61 7.42 -15.34 -4.00
CA THR A 61 6.51 -14.21 -4.09
C THR A 61 7.12 -12.90 -3.59
N ASN A 62 8.40 -12.90 -3.21
CA ASN A 62 9.12 -11.73 -2.67
C ASN A 62 8.40 -11.07 -1.47
N LYS A 63 7.79 -11.88 -0.58
CA LYS A 63 7.22 -11.36 0.67
C LYS A 63 8.36 -10.89 1.57
N VAL A 64 8.15 -9.74 2.20
CA VAL A 64 9.08 -9.23 3.21
C VAL A 64 9.19 -10.20 4.38
N THR A 65 10.43 -10.48 4.82
CA THR A 65 10.71 -11.32 5.99
C THR A 65 10.33 -10.60 7.28
N GLU A 66 10.22 -11.32 8.40
CA GLU A 66 9.92 -10.68 9.69
C GLU A 66 11.00 -9.68 10.11
N GLU A 67 12.26 -9.95 9.78
CA GLU A 67 13.38 -9.04 10.02
C GLU A 67 13.23 -7.76 9.19
N GLU A 68 12.91 -7.90 7.89
CA GLU A 68 12.70 -6.75 7.01
C GLU A 68 11.50 -5.89 7.44
N ARG A 69 10.46 -6.50 8.01
CA ARG A 69 9.28 -5.77 8.53
C ARG A 69 9.61 -4.85 9.68
N ALA A 70 10.74 -5.03 10.38
CA ALA A 70 11.17 -4.18 11.49
C ALA A 70 10.09 -3.94 12.56
N GLY A 71 9.28 -4.96 12.86
CA GLY A 71 8.17 -4.89 13.82
C GLY A 71 6.92 -4.15 13.32
N VAL A 72 6.90 -3.69 12.07
CA VAL A 72 5.71 -3.07 11.46
C VAL A 72 4.67 -4.14 11.15
N ALA A 73 3.44 -3.94 11.65
CA ALA A 73 2.32 -4.79 11.33
C ALA A 73 1.95 -4.70 9.84
N HIS A 74 1.75 -5.86 9.21
CA HIS A 74 1.32 -5.98 7.82
C HIS A 74 -0.06 -6.61 7.75
N HIS A 75 -0.97 -5.97 7.02
CA HIS A 75 -2.29 -6.47 6.67
C HIS A 75 -2.28 -7.01 5.24
N LEU A 76 -3.11 -8.02 4.97
CA LEU A 76 -3.30 -8.64 3.65
C LEU A 76 -2.02 -9.24 3.04
N LEU A 77 -1.07 -9.68 3.88
CA LEU A 77 0.17 -10.30 3.47
C LEU A 77 0.18 -11.75 3.97
N GLY A 78 -0.03 -12.72 3.08
CA GLY A 78 -0.06 -14.15 3.44
C GLY A 78 -1.28 -14.60 4.25
N GLY A 79 -2.38 -13.85 4.20
CA GLY A 79 -3.58 -14.14 5.01
C GLY A 79 -4.63 -15.02 4.30
N VAL A 80 -4.50 -15.21 2.99
CA VAL A 80 -5.48 -15.93 2.17
C VAL A 80 -4.97 -17.34 1.86
N ARG A 81 -5.81 -18.37 1.96
CA ARG A 81 -5.39 -19.73 1.60
C ARG A 81 -5.03 -19.82 0.11
N PRO A 82 -3.99 -20.58 -0.28
CA PRO A 82 -3.54 -20.68 -1.68
C PRO A 82 -4.60 -21.19 -2.67
N ASP A 83 -5.59 -21.93 -2.19
CA ASP A 83 -6.67 -22.53 -2.98
C ASP A 83 -7.97 -21.70 -2.97
N ALA A 84 -7.99 -20.57 -2.27
CA ALA A 84 -9.16 -19.71 -2.21
C ALA A 84 -9.18 -18.69 -3.37
N ASP A 85 -10.37 -18.37 -3.87
CA ASP A 85 -10.53 -17.25 -4.79
C ASP A 85 -10.51 -15.93 -4.01
N PHE A 86 -9.59 -15.03 -4.37
CA PHE A 86 -9.51 -13.68 -3.81
C PHE A 86 -9.61 -12.61 -4.90
N THR A 87 -10.82 -12.05 -5.04
CA THR A 87 -11.14 -11.10 -6.11
C THR A 87 -10.73 -9.66 -5.75
N ALA A 88 -10.80 -8.76 -6.73
CA ALA A 88 -10.61 -7.33 -6.50
C ALA A 88 -11.68 -6.73 -5.57
N GLU A 89 -12.91 -7.27 -5.57
CA GLU A 89 -13.96 -6.92 -4.62
C GLU A 89 -13.61 -7.37 -3.20
N ASN A 90 -13.03 -8.57 -3.03
CA ASN A 90 -12.53 -9.00 -1.73
C ASN A 90 -11.42 -8.07 -1.26
N PHE A 91 -10.42 -7.80 -2.10
CA PHE A 91 -9.38 -6.82 -1.78
C PHE A 91 -9.96 -5.47 -1.34
N CYS A 92 -10.89 -4.90 -2.10
CA CYS A 92 -11.47 -3.60 -1.81
C CYS A 92 -12.12 -3.55 -0.42
N ARG A 93 -12.90 -4.58 -0.06
CA ARG A 93 -13.53 -4.70 1.27
C ARG A 93 -12.48 -4.82 2.36
N GLU A 94 -11.59 -5.81 2.24
CA GLU A 94 -10.60 -6.11 3.30
C GLU A 94 -9.59 -4.96 3.49
N ALA A 95 -9.21 -4.28 2.40
CA ALA A 95 -8.31 -3.13 2.45
C ALA A 95 -8.99 -1.91 3.07
N ALA A 96 -10.25 -1.61 2.70
CA ALA A 96 -10.99 -0.52 3.33
C ALA A 96 -11.18 -0.76 4.84
N ASP A 97 -11.50 -1.99 5.23
CA ASP A 97 -11.62 -2.37 6.63
C ASP A 97 -10.29 -2.28 7.37
N ALA A 98 -9.18 -2.69 6.72
CA ALA A 98 -7.85 -2.54 7.28
C ALA A 98 -7.51 -1.06 7.49
N VAL A 99 -7.70 -0.21 6.47
CA VAL A 99 -7.49 1.25 6.57
C VAL A 99 -8.28 1.84 7.73
N ALA A 100 -9.57 1.51 7.85
CA ALA A 100 -10.41 1.99 8.94
C ALA A 100 -9.90 1.54 10.32
N ARG A 101 -9.49 0.28 10.48
CA ARG A 101 -8.90 -0.25 11.73
C ARG A 101 -7.57 0.39 12.08
N VAL A 102 -6.72 0.65 11.09
CA VAL A 102 -5.44 1.34 11.33
C VAL A 102 -5.73 2.76 11.85
N HIS A 103 -6.65 3.48 11.20
CA HIS A 103 -7.07 4.80 11.65
C HIS A 103 -7.73 4.82 13.02
N SER A 104 -8.59 3.86 13.35
CA SER A 104 -9.23 3.78 14.67
C SER A 104 -8.22 3.55 15.79
N SER A 105 -7.03 3.02 15.47
CA SER A 105 -5.89 2.91 16.39
C SER A 105 -4.99 4.15 16.43
N GLY A 106 -5.35 5.24 15.76
CA GLY A 106 -4.58 6.49 15.72
C GLY A 106 -3.33 6.43 14.83
N ARG A 107 -3.23 5.43 13.96
CA ARG A 107 -2.02 5.12 13.17
C ARG A 107 -2.21 5.44 11.68
N LEU A 108 -1.08 5.55 10.97
CA LEU A 108 -1.06 5.82 9.52
C LEU A 108 -1.19 4.52 8.70
N PRO A 109 -2.22 4.35 7.87
CA PRO A 109 -2.27 3.28 6.89
C PRO A 109 -1.37 3.60 5.69
N VAL A 110 -0.47 2.66 5.38
CA VAL A 110 0.42 2.71 4.21
C VAL A 110 0.08 1.54 3.29
N VAL A 111 -0.65 1.81 2.22
CA VAL A 111 -1.00 0.81 1.20
C VAL A 111 0.17 0.65 0.24
N ALA A 112 0.70 -0.55 0.06
CA ALA A 112 1.89 -0.78 -0.76
C ALA A 112 1.79 -2.07 -1.57
N GLY A 113 2.15 -2.01 -2.85
CA GLY A 113 2.09 -3.17 -3.76
C GLY A 113 2.04 -2.74 -5.22
N GLY A 114 2.08 -3.73 -6.12
CA GLY A 114 2.16 -3.50 -7.57
C GLY A 114 0.89 -3.82 -8.37
N SER A 115 -0.19 -4.27 -7.72
CA SER A 115 -1.42 -4.62 -8.46
C SER A 115 -2.31 -3.40 -8.67
N ASN A 116 -2.11 -2.69 -9.78
CA ASN A 116 -2.89 -1.49 -10.10
C ASN A 116 -4.40 -1.75 -10.10
N THR A 117 -4.85 -2.92 -10.56
CA THR A 117 -6.27 -3.29 -10.53
C THR A 117 -6.88 -3.28 -9.12
N TYR A 118 -6.11 -3.67 -8.10
CA TYR A 118 -6.54 -3.61 -6.70
C TYR A 118 -6.67 -2.16 -6.23
N ILE A 119 -5.67 -1.33 -6.54
CA ILE A 119 -5.67 0.10 -6.17
C ILE A 119 -6.80 0.85 -6.87
N GLU A 120 -6.93 0.69 -8.19
CA GLU A 120 -8.01 1.27 -9.01
C GLU A 120 -9.38 0.89 -8.47
N LYS A 121 -9.59 -0.40 -8.15
CA LYS A 121 -10.85 -0.86 -7.57
C LYS A 121 -11.13 -0.21 -6.21
N LEU A 122 -10.12 -0.09 -5.35
CA LEU A 122 -10.26 0.53 -4.03
C LEU A 122 -10.59 2.03 -4.13
N VAL A 123 -9.87 2.78 -4.96
CA VAL A 123 -9.97 4.25 -4.99
C VAL A 123 -11.09 4.76 -5.91
N ALA A 124 -11.31 4.11 -7.06
CA ALA A 124 -12.27 4.55 -8.08
C ALA A 124 -13.51 3.65 -8.16
N GLY A 125 -13.34 2.33 -7.94
CA GLY A 125 -14.41 1.35 -8.12
C GLY A 125 -15.34 1.15 -6.92
N GLY A 126 -14.85 1.32 -5.69
CA GLY A 126 -15.62 1.12 -4.47
C GLY A 126 -16.70 2.19 -4.29
N SER A 127 -17.97 1.77 -4.31
CA SER A 127 -19.15 2.61 -4.02
C SER A 127 -19.13 4.01 -4.69
N GLY A 128 -18.62 4.10 -5.92
CA GLY A 128 -18.59 5.36 -6.68
C GLY A 128 -17.56 6.39 -6.20
N GLY A 129 -16.40 5.97 -5.70
CA GLY A 129 -15.34 6.87 -5.22
C GLY A 129 -15.47 7.25 -3.74
N ALA A 130 -16.28 6.51 -2.97
CA ALA A 130 -16.47 6.73 -1.54
C ALA A 130 -15.15 6.74 -0.74
N PHE A 131 -14.15 5.96 -1.17
CA PHE A 131 -12.84 5.95 -0.54
C PHE A 131 -12.12 7.30 -0.66
N LEU A 132 -12.09 7.89 -1.86
CA LEU A 132 -11.47 9.21 -2.08
C LEU A 132 -12.26 10.35 -1.42
N ALA A 133 -13.57 10.17 -1.21
CA ALA A 133 -14.38 11.11 -0.46
C ALA A 133 -14.07 11.05 1.06
N ALA A 134 -13.77 9.86 1.59
CA ALA A 134 -13.52 9.62 3.01
C ALA A 134 -12.08 9.91 3.46
N TYR A 135 -11.10 9.76 2.57
CA TYR A 135 -9.68 9.84 2.92
C TYR A 135 -8.91 10.84 2.06
N ASP A 136 -7.98 11.57 2.68
CA ASP A 136 -6.99 12.35 1.93
C ASP A 136 -5.81 11.44 1.56
N CYS A 137 -5.71 11.14 0.26
CA CYS A 137 -4.80 10.13 -0.27
C CYS A 137 -3.55 10.79 -0.85
N LEU A 138 -2.38 10.31 -0.42
CA LEU A 138 -1.07 10.66 -1.00
C LEU A 138 -0.55 9.46 -1.80
N PHE A 139 -0.30 9.67 -3.10
CA PHE A 139 0.26 8.65 -3.98
C PHE A 139 1.74 8.92 -4.22
N LEU A 140 2.58 7.97 -3.81
CA LEU A 140 4.02 7.96 -4.04
C LEU A 140 4.31 6.90 -5.10
N TRP A 141 4.69 7.34 -6.30
CA TRP A 141 5.10 6.46 -7.39
C TRP A 141 6.62 6.32 -7.39
N ILE A 142 7.11 5.10 -7.20
CA ILE A 142 8.53 4.79 -7.33
C ILE A 142 8.81 4.32 -8.75
N ASP A 143 9.67 5.06 -9.43
CA ASP A 143 10.17 4.74 -10.75
C ASP A 143 11.66 4.41 -10.71
N VAL A 144 12.08 3.52 -11.60
CA VAL A 144 13.49 3.13 -11.78
C VAL A 144 13.76 3.10 -13.27
N SER A 145 14.89 3.67 -13.69
CA SER A 145 15.30 3.67 -15.10
C SER A 145 15.22 2.25 -15.68
N PRO A 146 14.65 2.06 -16.89
CA PRO A 146 14.59 0.76 -17.55
C PRO A 146 15.95 0.05 -17.66
N ASP A 147 17.05 0.80 -17.73
CA ASP A 147 18.41 0.25 -17.82
C ASP A 147 18.88 -0.41 -16.52
N LEU A 148 18.26 -0.08 -15.38
CA LEU A 148 18.54 -0.65 -14.07
C LEU A 148 17.58 -1.78 -13.69
N LEU A 149 16.55 -2.05 -14.51
CA LEU A 149 15.54 -3.09 -14.29
C LEU A 149 15.81 -4.39 -15.08
N ARG A 150 16.98 -4.49 -15.73
CA ARG A 150 17.37 -5.65 -16.56
C ARG A 150 17.95 -6.81 -15.75
#